data_AF-A0A2P8HL82-F1
#
_entry.id   AF-A0A2P8HL82-F1
#
_cell.length_a   1.000
_cell.length_b   1.000
_cell.length_c   1.000
_cell.angle_alpha   90.00
_cell.angle_beta   90.00
_cell.angle_gamma   90.00
#
_symmetry.space_group_name_H-M   'P 1'
#
loop_
_entity.id
_entity.type
_entity.pdbx_description
1 polymer ?
#
loop_
_entity_poly.entity_id
_entity_poly.type
_entity_poly.pdbx_seq_one_letter_code
_entity_poly.pdbx_strand_id
1 'polypeptide(L)' 'MKMSHTATIWIYTALGMLFLFLAIESVSAGGWDVWSIMFAAVAAIDFAIVFRAFQAKKAEKQNQNQ' A
#
# COMPACT_ATOMS: atom_id res chain seq x y z
N MET A 1 22.95 -2.07 9.01
CA MET A 1 22.72 -2.18 7.56
C MET A 1 21.62 -1.21 7.17
N LYS A 2 21.93 -0.11 6.47
CA LYS A 2 20.92 0.84 5.97
C LYS A 2 20.13 0.14 4.86
N MET A 3 19.07 -0.60 5.21
CA MET A 3 18.16 -1.13 4.20
C MET A 3 17.64 0.03 3.36
N SER A 4 17.80 -0.08 2.05
CA SER A 4 17.37 0.95 1.10
C SER A 4 15.87 1.17 1.29
N HIS A 5 15.51 2.34 1.84
CA HIS A 5 14.12 2.75 2.12
C HIS A 5 13.19 2.54 0.91
N THR A 6 13.77 2.60 -0.29
CA THR A 6 13.09 2.38 -1.56
C THR A 6 12.62 0.93 -1.76
N ALA A 7 13.43 -0.07 -1.37
CA ALA A 7 13.07 -1.48 -1.53
C ALA A 7 11.86 -1.86 -0.68
N THR A 8 11.82 -1.36 0.56
CA THR A 8 10.70 -1.55 1.48
C THR A 8 9.40 -0.99 0.90
N ILE A 9 9.42 0.22 0.32
CA ILE A 9 8.25 0.83 -0.31
C ILE A 9 7.74 -0.02 -1.49
N TRP A 10 8.65 -0.52 -2.33
CA TRP A 10 8.26 -1.39 -3.46
C TRP A 10 7.63 -2.70 -3.01
N ILE A 11 8.15 -3.31 -1.94
CA ILE A 11 7.58 -4.54 -1.38
C ILE A 11 6.16 -4.29 -0.86
N TYR A 12 5.95 -3.25 -0.05
CA TYR A 12 4.62 -2.91 0.44
C TYR A 12 3.65 -2.54 -0.69
N THR A 13 4.12 -1.87 -1.73
CA THR A 13 3.32 -1.55 -2.91
C THR A 13 2.87 -2.82 -3.66
N ALA A 14 3.80 -3.76 -3.88
CA ALA A 14 3.50 -5.03 -4.55
C ALA A 14 2.57 -5.91 -3.71
N LEU A 15 2.80 -5.96 -2.39
CA LEU A 15 1.98 -6.73 -1.46
C LEU A 15 0.56 -6.16 -1.36
N GLY A 16 0.42 -4.84 -1.28
CA GLY A 16 -0.88 -4.17 -1.29
C GLY A 16 -1.66 -4.40 -2.58
N MET A 17 -1.00 -4.38 -3.75
CA MET A 17 -1.63 -4.76 -5.02
C MET A 17 -2.10 -6.21 -5.03
N LEU A 18 -1.29 -7.13 -4.50
CA LEU A 18 -1.66 -8.55 -4.43
C LEU A 18 -2.89 -8.75 -3.55
N PHE A 19 -2.93 -8.16 -2.36
CA PHE A 19 -4.10 -8.26 -1.47
C PHE A 19 -5.34 -7.58 -2.06
N LEU A 20 -5.17 -6.47 -2.78
CA LEU A 20 -6.27 -5.83 -3.48
C LEU A 20 -6.83 -6.73 -4.60
N PHE A 21 -5.96 -7.39 -5.36
CA PHE A 21 -6.38 -8.36 -6.39
C PHE A 21 -7.18 -9.51 -5.78
N LEU A 22 -6.67 -10.11 -4.69
CA LEU A 22 -7.37 -11.18 -3.97
C LEU A 22 -8.72 -10.70 -3.39
N ALA A 23 -8.79 -9.46 -2.89
CA ALA A 23 -10.05 -8.89 -2.42
C ALA A 23 -11.07 -8.78 -3.56
N ILE A 24 -10.66 -8.30 -4.73
CA ILE A 24 -11.54 -8.16 -5.91
C ILE A 24 -12.00 -9.54 -6.39
N GLU A 25 -11.10 -10.53 -6.46
CA GLU A 25 -11.45 -11.89 -6.87
C GLU A 25 -12.46 -12.51 -5.89
N SER A 26 -12.21 -12.36 -4.59
CA SER A 26 -13.10 -12.83 -3.52
C SER A 26 -14.50 -12.20 -3.62
N VAL A 27 -14.59 -10.88 -3.83
CA VAL A 27 -15.86 -10.18 -4.06
C VAL A 27 -16.54 -10.64 -5.34
N SER A 28 -15.77 -10.89 -6.40
CA SER A 28 -16.33 -11.37 -7.67
C SER A 28 -16.88 -12.79 -7.57
N ALA A 29 -16.31 -13.63 -6.71
CA ALA A 29 -16.71 -15.02 -6.54
C ALA A 29 -17.92 -15.19 -5.59
N GLY A 30 -18.00 -14.38 -4.53
CA GLY A 30 -18.98 -14.57 -3.45
C GLY A 30 -19.66 -13.30 -2.93
N GLY A 31 -19.32 -12.12 -3.46
CA GLY A 31 -19.78 -10.83 -2.94
C GLY A 31 -18.99 -10.36 -1.72
N TRP A 32 -19.50 -9.34 -1.03
CA TRP A 32 -18.84 -8.75 0.14
C TRP A 32 -19.01 -9.63 1.39
N ASP A 33 -18.06 -10.53 1.60
CA ASP A 33 -17.94 -11.33 2.82
C ASP A 33 -16.83 -10.82 3.75
N VAL A 34 -16.74 -11.43 4.94
CA VAL A 34 -15.75 -11.03 5.96
C VAL A 34 -14.32 -11.15 5.43
N TRP A 35 -14.03 -12.16 4.60
CA TRP A 35 -12.70 -12.37 4.01
C TRP A 35 -12.34 -11.29 3.01
N SER A 36 -13.26 -10.91 2.12
CA SER A 36 -13.07 -9.83 1.16
C SER A 36 -12.78 -8.50 1.83
N ILE A 37 -13.52 -8.19 2.90
CA ILE A 37 -13.31 -6.98 3.72
C ILE A 37 -11.93 -7.03 4.40
N MET A 38 -11.52 -8.20 4.90
CA MET A 38 -10.22 -8.36 5.54
C MET A 38 -9.07 -8.13 4.53
N PHE A 39 -9.14 -8.71 3.33
CA PHE A 39 -8.13 -8.47 2.28
C PHE A 39 -8.09 -7.01 1.84
N ALA A 40 -9.25 -6.37 1.67
CA ALA A 40 -9.34 -4.96 1.34
C ALA A 40 -8.75 -4.07 2.44
N ALA A 41 -8.98 -4.39 3.72
CA ALA A 41 -8.44 -3.65 4.85
C ALA A 41 -6.91 -3.76 4.94
N VAL A 42 -6.35 -4.95 4.74
CA VAL A 42 -4.89 -5.16 4.71
C VAL A 42 -4.27 -4.38 3.55
N ALA A 43 -4.83 -4.50 2.34
CA ALA A 43 -4.37 -3.74 1.18
C ALA A 43 -4.40 -2.21 1.42
N ALA A 44 -5.45 -1.72 2.09
CA ALA A 44 -5.56 -0.30 2.42
C ALA A 44 -4.45 0.19 3.38
N ILE A 45 -4.05 -0.64 4.34
CA ILE A 45 -2.92 -0.33 5.25
C ILE A 45 -1.62 -0.25 4.45
N ASP A 46 -1.37 -1.21 3.55
CA ASP A 46 -0.18 -1.21 2.69
C ASP A 46 -0.11 0.06 1.83
N PHE A 47 -1.24 0.44 1.22
CA PHE A 47 -1.32 1.69 0.44
C PHE A 47 -1.17 2.95 1.31
N ALA A 48 -1.66 2.95 2.55
CA ALA A 48 -1.46 4.08 3.47
C ALA A 48 0.01 4.30 3.81
N ILE A 49 0.80 3.23 3.98
CA ILE A 49 2.25 3.30 4.21
C ILE A 49 2.95 3.92 2.99
N VAL A 50 2.60 3.44 1.80
CA VAL A 50 3.15 3.96 0.53
C VAL A 50 2.78 5.44 0.35
N PHE A 51 1.52 5.80 0.58
CA PHE A 51 1.04 7.17 0.50
C PHE A 51 1.78 8.10 1.47
N ARG A 52 1.98 7.67 2.72
CA ARG A 52 2.76 8.41 3.71
C ARG A 52 4.21 8.61 3.26
N ALA A 53 4.83 7.60 2.65
CA ALA A 53 6.19 7.71 2.13
C ALA A 53 6.29 8.72 0.95
N PHE A 54 5.28 8.77 0.08
CA PHE A 54 5.20 9.79 -0.97
C PHE A 54 5.03 11.20 -0.41
N GLN A 55 4.18 11.39 0.62
CA GLN A 55 4.02 12.69 1.27
C GLN A 55 5.31 13.18 1.94
N ALA A 56 6.06 12.29 2.60
CA ALA A 56 7.36 12.63 3.19
C ALA A 56 8.35 13.14 2.12
N LYS A 57 8.45 12.45 0.98
CA LYS A 57 9.29 12.88 -0.15
C LYS A 57 8.86 14.23 -0.75
N LYS A 58 7.55 14.50 -0.78
CA LYS A 58 7.01 15.78 -1.26
C LYS A 58 7.41 16.94 -0.33
N ALA A 59 7.32 16.73 0.98
CA ALA A 59 7.73 17.72 1.99
C ALA A 59 9.25 18.02 1.92
N GLU A 60 10.08 16.99 1.74
CA GLU A 60 11.54 17.16 1.57
C GLU A 60 11.90 18.00 0.34
N LYS A 61 11.23 17.75 -0.80
CA LYS A 61 11.44 18.56 -2.02
C LYS A 61 11.02 20.02 -1.84
N GLN A 62 10.05 20.30 -0.98
CA GLN A 62 9.54 21.64 -0.76
C GLN A 62 10.52 22.48 0.07
N ASN A 63 11.21 21.86 1.03
CA ASN A 63 12.23 22.52 1.85
C ASN A 63 13.59 22.70 1.13
N GLN A 64 13.88 21.94 0.07
CA GLN A 64 15.11 22.11 -0.72
C GLN A 64 15.02 23.24 -1.77
N ASN A 65 13.81 23.70 -2.10
CA ASN A 65 13.56 24.79 -3.05
C ASN A 65 13.29 26.14 -2.35
N GLN A 66 13.48 26.23 -1.03
CA GLN A 66 13.50 27.47 -0.25
C GLN A 66 14.94 27.83 0.10
#